data_AF-A0A4Q3T272-F1
#
_entry.id   AF-A0A4Q3T272-F1
#
_cell.length_a   1.000
_cell.length_b   1.000
_cell.length_c   1.000
_cell.angle_alpha   90.00
_cell.angle_beta   90.00
_cell.angle_gamma   90.00
#
_symmetry.space_group_name_H-M   'P 1'
#
loop_
_entity.id
_entity.type
_entity.pdbx_description
1 polymer ?
#
loop_
_entity_poly.entity_id
_entity_poly.type
_entity_poly.pdbx_seq_one_letter_code
_entity_poly.pdbx_strand_id
1 'polypeptide(L)'
;VGHAVELVRQWAQALGHQAQRADLDRQLVGACAEQRAGRRDDVTQVPVLERTNELSIQVSALRLVTKSLRPLPDKFHGMSDQEVKYRQRYVDLIMDESARKRFAARSKAVSTVRSFMVDNEFLEVETPMLHPIPGGANAKPFVTHHNALDQEMFLRIAPELYLKRLIVGGFERVFEINRSFRNEGISVRHNPEFTMMEFYAAWWNYQDLMTYTEALIRHVAQEVAGSLQLSYGGQPVDLAQPFERLTIREAIMKHTDAGANVDDAEWLRGALKKLGKHTAKDKLDERSLPSLQVMYFEETVEEKLWQPTFIMEHPTEISPLARANDDRPEVTERFELYIT
;
A
#
# COMPACT_ATOMS: atom_id res chain seq x y z
N VAL A 1 -27.67 -0.77 21.61
CA VAL A 1 -27.44 -0.82 20.14
C VAL A 1 -26.14 -1.56 19.82
N GLY A 2 -25.00 -1.21 20.44
CA GLY A 2 -23.74 -1.98 20.33
C GLY A 2 -23.91 -3.47 20.66
N HIS A 3 -24.52 -3.79 21.81
CA HIS A 3 -24.76 -5.18 22.25
C HIS A 3 -25.55 -6.08 21.27
N ALA A 4 -26.53 -5.53 20.53
CA ALA A 4 -27.32 -6.32 19.58
C ALA A 4 -26.55 -6.60 18.27
N VAL A 5 -25.72 -5.66 17.83
CA VAL A 5 -24.81 -5.85 16.70
C VAL A 5 -23.68 -6.80 17.09
N GLU A 6 -23.22 -6.75 18.33
CA GLU A 6 -22.24 -7.68 18.92
C GLU A 6 -22.77 -9.11 18.95
N LEU A 7 -24.04 -9.31 19.36
CA LEU A 7 -24.70 -10.61 19.40
C LEU A 7 -24.87 -11.23 18.00
N VAL A 8 -25.31 -10.45 17.01
CA VAL A 8 -25.39 -10.93 15.61
C VAL A 8 -24.01 -11.19 15.01
N ARG A 9 -22.98 -10.44 15.42
CA ARG A 9 -21.57 -10.66 15.01
C ARG A 9 -20.96 -11.90 15.64
N GLN A 10 -21.17 -12.12 16.94
CA GLN A 10 -20.73 -13.32 17.67
C GLN A 10 -21.43 -14.56 17.11
N TRP A 11 -22.72 -14.45 16.75
CA TRP A 11 -23.48 -15.51 16.09
C TRP A 11 -22.94 -15.82 14.67
N ALA A 12 -22.62 -14.79 13.87
CA ALA A 12 -22.00 -14.97 12.55
C ALA A 12 -20.56 -15.51 12.61
N GLN A 13 -19.81 -15.24 13.69
CA GLN A 13 -18.48 -15.82 13.92
C GLN A 13 -18.56 -17.29 14.38
N ALA A 14 -19.56 -17.66 15.19
CA ALA A 14 -19.78 -19.04 15.64
C ALA A 14 -20.19 -19.98 14.50
N LEU A 15 -20.76 -19.45 13.41
CA LEU A 15 -21.31 -20.23 12.30
C LEU A 15 -20.32 -20.66 11.21
N GLY A 16 -19.10 -20.11 11.15
CA GLY A 16 -18.09 -20.47 10.12
C GLY A 16 -18.49 -20.24 8.65
N HIS A 17 -19.74 -19.90 8.35
CA HIS A 17 -20.32 -19.79 7.01
C HIS A 17 -20.75 -18.36 6.71
N GLN A 18 -19.93 -17.64 5.94
CA GLN A 18 -20.17 -16.24 5.57
C GLN A 18 -21.38 -16.04 4.64
N ALA A 19 -21.85 -17.09 3.95
CA ALA A 19 -22.94 -17.00 2.98
C ALA A 19 -24.31 -16.67 3.60
N GLN A 20 -24.57 -17.12 4.84
CA GLN A 20 -25.85 -16.85 5.53
C GLN A 20 -25.92 -15.43 6.12
N ARG A 21 -24.78 -14.75 6.31
CA ARG A 21 -24.70 -13.38 6.86
C ARG A 21 -25.37 -12.35 5.93
N ALA A 22 -25.17 -12.50 4.62
CA ALA A 22 -25.75 -11.62 3.60
C ALA A 22 -27.25 -11.88 3.34
N ASP A 23 -27.77 -13.05 3.70
CA ASP A 23 -29.21 -13.33 3.69
C ASP A 23 -29.91 -12.77 4.92
N LEU A 24 -29.29 -12.87 6.11
CA LEU A 24 -29.88 -12.36 7.34
C LEU A 24 -30.01 -10.82 7.33
N ASP A 25 -28.95 -10.10 6.92
CA ASP A 25 -29.00 -8.63 6.78
C ASP A 25 -30.11 -8.20 5.80
N ARG A 26 -30.37 -9.00 4.76
CA ARG A 26 -31.34 -8.69 3.72
C ARG A 26 -32.77 -9.08 4.11
N GLN A 27 -32.96 -10.19 4.82
CA GLN A 27 -34.26 -10.56 5.38
C GLN A 27 -34.69 -9.57 6.46
N LEU A 28 -33.74 -9.06 7.27
CA LEU A 28 -34.02 -8.01 8.24
C LEU A 28 -34.32 -6.66 7.57
N VAL A 29 -33.60 -6.27 6.51
CA VAL A 29 -33.88 -5.04 5.74
C VAL A 29 -35.18 -5.14 4.94
N GLY A 30 -35.49 -6.33 4.40
CA GLY A 30 -36.71 -6.64 3.66
C GLY A 30 -37.96 -6.66 4.54
N ALA A 31 -37.91 -7.32 5.70
CA ALA A 31 -39.00 -7.32 6.68
C ALA A 31 -39.31 -5.92 7.23
N CYS A 32 -38.31 -5.03 7.25
CA CYS A 32 -38.47 -3.65 7.64
C CYS A 32 -39.06 -2.75 6.54
N ALA A 33 -39.33 -3.26 5.34
CA ALA A 33 -40.02 -2.50 4.30
C ALA A 33 -41.54 -2.38 4.52
N GLU A 34 -42.13 -3.21 5.38
CA GLU A 34 -43.60 -3.28 5.52
C GLU A 34 -44.17 -2.87 6.89
N GLN A 35 -43.34 -2.59 7.91
CA GLN A 35 -43.88 -2.29 9.24
C GLN A 35 -44.22 -0.79 9.46
N ARG A 36 -45.52 -0.47 9.37
CA ARG A 36 -46.12 0.72 10.01
C ARG A 36 -46.49 0.41 11.47
N ALA A 37 -45.94 1.23 12.38
CA ALA A 37 -46.41 1.61 13.72
C ALA A 37 -46.89 0.51 14.71
N GLY A 38 -46.22 0.41 15.87
CA GLY A 38 -46.86 -0.08 17.09
C GLY A 38 -45.97 -0.71 18.18
N ARG A 39 -45.70 0.06 19.23
CA ARG A 39 -45.37 -0.26 20.64
C ARG A 39 -44.12 -1.08 21.02
N ARG A 40 -43.58 -0.65 22.17
CA ARG A 40 -42.43 -1.11 22.96
C ARG A 40 -42.83 -2.32 23.79
N ASP A 41 -41.90 -3.28 23.97
CA ASP A 41 -41.54 -3.91 25.26
C ASP A 41 -40.23 -4.70 25.12
N ASP A 42 -39.51 -4.86 26.22
CA ASP A 42 -38.13 -5.32 26.35
C ASP A 42 -37.91 -6.84 26.12
N VAL A 43 -36.67 -7.18 25.75
CA VAL A 43 -36.20 -8.49 25.26
C VAL A 43 -36.22 -9.57 26.35
N THR A 44 -36.88 -10.70 26.09
CA THR A 44 -36.73 -11.95 26.87
C THR A 44 -36.60 -13.18 25.96
N GLN A 45 -35.54 -13.97 26.24
CA GLN A 45 -35.17 -15.35 25.84
C GLN A 45 -35.58 -15.93 24.47
N VAL A 46 -34.61 -16.57 23.81
CA VAL A 46 -34.79 -17.23 22.50
C VAL A 46 -34.46 -18.74 22.60
N PRO A 47 -35.43 -19.64 22.39
CA PRO A 47 -35.17 -21.05 22.13
C PRO A 47 -34.65 -21.26 20.70
N VAL A 48 -33.76 -22.25 20.53
CA VAL A 48 -33.27 -22.73 19.22
C VAL A 48 -34.22 -23.82 18.72
N LEU A 49 -34.65 -23.75 17.45
CA LEU A 49 -35.50 -24.78 16.85
C LEU A 49 -34.76 -25.50 15.71
N GLU A 50 -34.58 -26.81 15.85
CA GLU A 50 -33.96 -27.68 14.85
C GLU A 50 -35.05 -28.44 14.08
N ARG A 51 -35.50 -27.91 12.92
CA ARG A 51 -36.36 -28.68 11.98
C ARG A 51 -35.70 -28.93 10.63
N THR A 52 -34.64 -28.21 10.29
CA THR A 52 -33.88 -28.32 9.04
C THR A 52 -32.37 -28.45 9.24
N ASN A 53 -31.89 -28.72 10.46
CA ASN A 53 -30.45 -28.70 10.81
C ASN A 53 -29.75 -27.35 10.56
N GLU A 54 -30.50 -26.29 10.29
CA GLU A 54 -30.00 -24.93 10.14
C GLU A 54 -30.24 -24.13 11.43
N LEU A 55 -29.16 -23.54 11.96
CA LEU A 55 -29.23 -22.73 13.18
C LEU A 55 -30.15 -21.52 12.96
N SER A 56 -31.20 -21.44 13.77
CA SER A 56 -32.25 -20.42 13.64
C SER A 56 -32.50 -19.71 14.97
N ILE A 57 -32.88 -18.43 14.92
CA ILE A 57 -33.25 -17.61 16.09
C ILE A 57 -34.77 -17.48 16.12
N GLN A 58 -35.42 -17.96 17.18
CA GLN A 58 -36.84 -17.71 17.42
C GLN A 58 -37.04 -16.26 17.94
N VAL A 59 -37.41 -15.35 17.04
CA VAL A 59 -37.56 -13.92 17.36
C VAL A 59 -38.85 -13.66 18.13
N SER A 60 -38.74 -13.14 19.36
CA SER A 60 -39.90 -12.71 20.16
C SER A 60 -40.39 -11.29 19.84
N ALA A 61 -39.49 -10.41 19.39
CA ALA A 61 -39.82 -9.06 18.94
C ALA A 61 -38.84 -8.57 17.85
N LEU A 62 -39.35 -7.83 16.86
CA LEU A 62 -38.57 -7.25 15.76
C LEU A 62 -38.72 -5.72 15.76
N ARG A 63 -37.61 -4.99 15.57
CA ARG A 63 -37.61 -3.52 15.47
C ARG A 63 -36.71 -3.03 14.34
N LEU A 64 -37.27 -2.18 13.48
CA LEU A 64 -36.50 -1.44 12.47
C LEU A 64 -35.59 -0.40 13.15
N VAL A 65 -34.28 -0.53 12.93
CA VAL A 65 -33.26 0.42 13.44
C VAL A 65 -32.97 1.54 12.45
N THR A 66 -32.84 1.24 11.16
CA THR A 66 -32.58 2.23 10.10
C THR A 66 -33.20 1.80 8.79
N LYS A 67 -33.97 2.69 8.15
CA LYS A 67 -34.58 2.44 6.84
C LYS A 67 -33.57 2.75 5.72
N SER A 68 -33.27 1.77 4.87
CA SER A 68 -32.55 2.05 3.61
C SER A 68 -33.48 2.72 2.62
N LEU A 69 -33.16 3.95 2.22
CA LEU A 69 -33.94 4.73 1.25
C LEU A 69 -33.61 4.36 -0.21
N ARG A 70 -32.43 3.79 -0.45
CA ARG A 70 -32.01 3.32 -1.76
C ARG A 70 -31.94 1.79 -1.76
N PRO A 71 -32.38 1.12 -2.84
CA PRO A 71 -32.21 -0.32 -2.96
C PRO A 71 -30.71 -0.68 -3.08
N LEU A 72 -30.34 -1.83 -2.55
CA LEU A 72 -29.01 -2.41 -2.80
C LEU A 72 -28.99 -3.03 -4.21
N PRO A 73 -27.80 -3.17 -4.84
CA PRO A 73 -27.66 -3.90 -6.09
C PRO A 73 -28.16 -5.36 -5.99
N ASP A 74 -28.58 -5.92 -7.12
CA ASP A 74 -29.04 -7.31 -7.21
C ASP A 74 -27.93 -8.30 -6.77
N LYS A 75 -28.31 -9.37 -6.07
CA LYS A 75 -27.42 -10.44 -5.59
C LYS A 75 -26.75 -11.18 -6.74
N PHE A 76 -27.50 -11.41 -7.83
CA PHE A 76 -27.05 -12.28 -8.93
C PHE A 76 -26.00 -11.60 -9.80
N HIS A 77 -26.16 -10.31 -10.04
CA HIS A 77 -25.25 -9.52 -10.87
C HIS A 77 -24.17 -8.82 -10.03
N GLY A 78 -24.41 -8.64 -8.73
CA GLY A 78 -23.51 -7.97 -7.81
C GLY A 78 -23.17 -6.55 -8.25
N MET A 79 -22.06 -6.03 -7.75
CA MET A 79 -21.40 -4.86 -8.33
C MET A 79 -20.18 -5.40 -9.07
N SER A 80 -20.23 -5.52 -10.39
CA SER A 80 -19.09 -6.01 -11.20
C SER A 80 -18.20 -4.85 -11.69
N ASP A 81 -18.81 -3.69 -11.94
CA ASP A 81 -18.12 -2.49 -12.38
C ASP A 81 -17.15 -1.97 -11.32
N GLN A 82 -15.86 -1.97 -11.68
CA GLN A 82 -14.77 -1.56 -10.79
C GLN A 82 -14.83 -0.08 -10.42
N GLU A 83 -15.25 0.78 -11.34
CA GLU A 83 -15.36 2.21 -11.08
C GLU A 83 -16.47 2.50 -10.07
N VAL A 84 -17.62 1.82 -10.21
CA VAL A 84 -18.73 1.93 -9.26
C VAL A 84 -18.31 1.46 -7.87
N LYS A 85 -17.53 0.36 -7.76
CA LYS A 85 -16.98 -0.10 -6.47
C LYS A 85 -16.12 0.96 -5.79
N TYR A 86 -15.31 1.68 -6.57
CA TYR A 86 -14.44 2.71 -6.05
C TYR A 86 -15.21 3.96 -5.61
N ARG A 87 -16.19 4.40 -6.41
CA ARG A 87 -17.04 5.56 -6.11
C ARG A 87 -18.02 5.29 -4.96
N GLN A 88 -18.52 4.07 -4.84
CA GLN A 88 -19.51 3.66 -3.84
C GLN A 88 -18.95 2.58 -2.91
N ARG A 89 -17.78 2.84 -2.33
CA ARG A 89 -17.09 1.88 -1.45
C ARG A 89 -17.97 1.31 -0.34
N TYR A 90 -18.89 2.10 0.20
CA TYR A 90 -19.82 1.65 1.23
C TYR A 90 -20.77 0.53 0.73
N VAL A 91 -21.22 0.57 -0.53
CA VAL A 91 -22.03 -0.50 -1.12
C VAL A 91 -21.18 -1.72 -1.44
N ASP A 92 -19.96 -1.51 -1.97
CA ASP A 92 -19.00 -2.59 -2.21
C ASP A 92 -18.71 -3.37 -0.92
N LEU A 93 -18.44 -2.66 0.18
CA LEU A 93 -18.25 -3.29 1.50
C LEU A 93 -19.50 -4.01 1.99
N ILE A 94 -20.72 -3.57 1.68
CA ILE A 94 -21.95 -4.30 2.06
C ILE A 94 -22.07 -5.62 1.29
N MET A 95 -21.70 -5.61 0.00
CA MET A 95 -21.98 -6.71 -0.91
C MET A 95 -20.82 -7.71 -1.06
N ASP A 96 -19.58 -7.27 -0.86
CA ASP A 96 -18.35 -8.06 -1.04
C ASP A 96 -17.59 -8.23 0.29
N GLU A 97 -17.73 -9.40 0.89
CA GLU A 97 -17.00 -9.78 2.10
C GLU A 97 -15.48 -9.87 1.86
N SER A 98 -15.05 -10.18 0.63
CA SER A 98 -13.62 -10.16 0.29
C SER A 98 -13.05 -8.75 0.35
N ALA A 99 -13.83 -7.72 -0.03
CA ALA A 99 -13.45 -6.32 0.15
C ALA A 99 -13.23 -6.00 1.62
N ARG A 100 -14.16 -6.39 2.51
CA ARG A 100 -13.99 -6.19 3.96
C ARG A 100 -12.71 -6.84 4.48
N LYS A 101 -12.45 -8.09 4.09
CA LYS A 101 -11.22 -8.81 4.48
C LYS A 101 -9.97 -8.08 4.02
N ARG A 102 -9.94 -7.55 2.79
CA ARG A 102 -8.80 -6.74 2.30
C ARG A 102 -8.55 -5.50 3.16
N PHE A 103 -9.59 -4.74 3.53
CA PHE A 103 -9.44 -3.57 4.42
C PHE A 103 -9.01 -3.95 5.84
N ALA A 104 -9.57 -5.03 6.40
CA ALA A 104 -9.17 -5.55 7.71
C ALA A 104 -7.70 -6.01 7.71
N ALA A 105 -7.27 -6.71 6.65
CA ALA A 105 -5.88 -7.12 6.48
C ALA A 105 -4.94 -5.92 6.34
N ARG A 106 -5.33 -4.87 5.60
CA ARG A 106 -4.58 -3.60 5.55
C ARG A 106 -4.42 -2.99 6.95
N SER A 107 -5.49 -2.91 7.73
CA SER A 107 -5.43 -2.39 9.09
C SER A 107 -4.49 -3.22 9.96
N LYS A 108 -4.57 -4.55 9.89
CA LYS A 108 -3.69 -5.46 10.63
C LYS A 108 -2.23 -5.24 10.22
N ALA A 109 -1.93 -5.20 8.92
CA ALA A 109 -0.59 -4.97 8.41
C ALA A 109 0.03 -3.65 8.89
N VAL A 110 -0.72 -2.54 8.82
CA VAL A 110 -0.21 -1.24 9.30
C VAL A 110 0.03 -1.28 10.81
N SER A 111 -0.86 -1.90 11.60
CA SER A 111 -0.62 -2.07 13.05
C SER A 111 0.60 -2.95 13.33
N THR A 112 0.78 -4.05 12.60
CA THR A 112 1.96 -4.93 12.73
C THR A 112 3.25 -4.21 12.37
N VAL A 113 3.25 -3.38 11.31
CA VAL A 113 4.40 -2.53 10.98
C VAL A 113 4.73 -1.61 12.17
N ARG A 114 3.74 -0.91 12.74
CA ARG A 114 3.98 -0.04 13.91
C ARG A 114 4.56 -0.81 15.09
N SER A 115 3.98 -1.95 15.43
CA SER A 115 4.46 -2.79 16.53
C SER A 115 5.90 -3.22 16.30
N PHE A 116 6.24 -3.73 15.11
CA PHE A 116 7.60 -4.09 14.76
C PHE A 116 8.58 -2.92 14.92
N MET A 117 8.21 -1.72 14.44
CA MET A 117 9.07 -0.54 14.56
C MET A 117 9.30 -0.13 16.02
N VAL A 118 8.23 -0.09 16.83
CA VAL A 118 8.30 0.26 18.26
C VAL A 118 9.10 -0.78 19.05
N ASP A 119 8.90 -2.08 18.78
CA ASP A 119 9.63 -3.17 19.43
C ASP A 119 11.13 -3.15 19.09
N ASN A 120 11.51 -2.49 18.00
CA ASN A 120 12.90 -2.26 17.57
C ASN A 120 13.40 -0.84 17.89
N GLU A 121 12.77 -0.17 18.87
CA GLU A 121 13.19 1.11 19.44
C GLU A 121 13.11 2.31 18.49
N PHE A 122 12.27 2.24 17.45
CA PHE A 122 11.96 3.41 16.64
C PHE A 122 10.87 4.25 17.31
N LEU A 123 11.13 5.56 17.42
CA LEU A 123 10.15 6.53 17.91
C LEU A 123 9.18 6.91 16.78
N GLU A 124 7.88 6.64 16.95
CA GLU A 124 6.85 7.15 16.04
C GLU A 124 6.70 8.66 16.23
N VAL A 125 6.79 9.43 15.15
CA VAL A 125 6.71 10.89 15.15
C VAL A 125 5.72 11.38 14.10
N GLU A 126 5.25 12.62 14.26
CA GLU A 126 4.46 13.32 13.25
C GLU A 126 5.20 14.58 12.80
N THR A 127 5.46 14.68 11.49
CA THR A 127 6.06 15.87 10.89
C THR A 127 5.04 16.68 10.07
N PRO A 128 5.29 17.98 9.80
CA PRO A 128 4.35 18.81 9.04
C PRO A 128 3.99 18.20 7.67
N MET A 129 2.70 18.28 7.31
CA MET A 129 2.21 17.98 5.95
C MET A 129 2.12 19.20 5.05
N LEU A 130 2.15 20.40 5.63
CA LEU A 130 2.22 21.67 4.92
C LEU A 130 3.65 22.18 4.98
N HIS A 131 4.34 22.19 3.84
CA HIS A 131 5.71 22.64 3.71
C HIS A 131 5.76 24.01 3.04
N PRO A 132 6.64 24.93 3.47
CA PRO A 132 6.86 26.19 2.74
C PRO A 132 7.65 25.96 1.45
N ILE A 133 8.49 24.93 1.40
CA ILE A 133 9.24 24.49 0.23
C ILE A 133 9.09 22.97 0.15
N PRO A 134 8.53 22.41 -0.93
CA PRO A 134 8.40 20.98 -1.09
C PRO A 134 9.78 20.35 -1.35
N GLY A 135 10.05 19.19 -0.74
CA GLY A 135 11.32 18.49 -0.90
C GLY A 135 11.26 17.06 -0.37
N GLY A 136 12.39 16.36 -0.43
CA GLY A 136 12.50 14.93 -0.03
C GLY A 136 12.07 13.93 -1.10
N ALA A 137 11.61 14.39 -2.27
CA ALA A 137 11.34 13.53 -3.42
C ALA A 137 11.40 14.35 -4.71
N ASN A 138 11.53 13.67 -5.86
CA ASN A 138 11.37 14.29 -7.17
C ASN A 138 9.92 14.08 -7.68
N ALA A 139 9.01 14.96 -7.26
CA ALA A 139 7.59 14.85 -7.59
C ALA A 139 6.94 16.24 -7.68
N LYS A 140 5.86 16.35 -8.47
CA LYS A 140 5.10 17.61 -8.58
C LYS A 140 4.22 17.80 -7.33
N PRO A 141 4.32 18.93 -6.60
CA PRO A 141 3.53 19.15 -5.39
C PRO A 141 2.11 19.63 -5.70
N PHE A 142 1.21 19.51 -4.71
CA PHE A 142 -0.01 20.31 -4.64
C PHE A 142 0.29 21.63 -3.93
N VAL A 143 -0.22 22.73 -4.48
CA VAL A 143 -0.02 24.10 -3.97
C VAL A 143 -1.29 24.56 -3.25
N THR A 144 -1.14 25.27 -2.13
CA THR A 144 -2.23 25.86 -1.35
C THR A 144 -1.77 27.17 -0.71
N HIS A 145 -2.66 27.87 0.00
CA HIS A 145 -2.39 29.19 0.59
C HIS A 145 -2.86 29.26 2.04
N HIS A 146 -2.00 29.77 2.92
CA HIS A 146 -2.35 30.02 4.31
C HIS A 146 -2.81 31.48 4.50
N ASN A 147 -4.13 31.72 4.47
CA ASN A 147 -4.73 33.06 4.45
C ASN A 147 -4.23 34.02 5.53
N ALA A 148 -4.09 33.58 6.79
CA ALA A 148 -3.72 34.48 7.89
C ALA A 148 -2.23 34.87 7.90
N LEU A 149 -1.37 34.08 7.24
CA LEU A 149 0.06 34.37 7.10
C LEU A 149 0.37 34.94 5.71
N ASP A 150 -0.64 35.02 4.85
CA ASP A 150 -0.54 35.36 3.43
C ASP A 150 0.64 34.66 2.73
N GLN A 151 0.74 33.34 2.93
CA GLN A 151 1.89 32.56 2.49
C GLN A 151 1.47 31.33 1.66
N GLU A 152 2.16 31.13 0.54
CA GLU A 152 2.06 29.92 -0.26
C GLU A 152 2.64 28.71 0.50
N MET A 153 1.92 27.60 0.47
CA MET A 153 2.27 26.36 1.13
C MET A 153 2.07 25.18 0.16
N PHE A 154 2.74 24.08 0.45
CA PHE A 154 2.71 22.88 -0.38
C PHE A 154 2.32 21.68 0.46
N LEU A 155 1.45 20.81 -0.08
CA LEU A 155 1.28 19.49 0.53
C LEU A 155 2.56 18.69 0.33
N ARG A 156 3.06 18.06 1.40
CA ARG A 156 4.35 17.35 1.35
C ARG A 156 4.34 16.23 0.32
N ILE A 157 5.44 16.12 -0.43
CA ILE A 157 5.71 15.02 -1.33
C ILE A 157 6.45 13.85 -0.62
N ALA A 158 7.17 14.17 0.47
CA ALA A 158 7.84 13.25 1.39
C ALA A 158 8.13 13.95 2.74
N PRO A 159 8.10 13.24 3.88
CA PRO A 159 8.56 13.76 5.18
C PRO A 159 10.08 13.78 5.40
N GLU A 160 10.89 13.16 4.51
CA GLU A 160 12.34 12.95 4.62
C GLU A 160 13.12 14.10 5.29
N LEU A 161 12.98 15.33 4.79
CA LEU A 161 13.78 16.47 5.28
C LEU A 161 13.45 16.81 6.74
N TYR A 162 12.21 16.61 7.20
CA TYR A 162 11.85 16.87 8.59
C TYR A 162 12.31 15.74 9.51
N LEU A 163 12.22 14.49 9.07
CA LEU A 163 12.73 13.35 9.83
C LEU A 163 14.25 13.44 10.01
N LYS A 164 15.00 13.82 8.97
CA LYS A 164 16.46 14.08 9.09
C LYS A 164 16.79 15.20 10.08
N ARG A 165 15.94 16.23 10.24
CA ARG A 165 16.12 17.27 11.27
C ARG A 165 15.98 16.70 12.69
N LEU A 166 15.13 15.69 12.89
CA LEU A 166 15.01 15.00 14.17
C LEU A 166 16.26 14.18 14.50
N ILE A 167 16.88 13.55 13.49
CA ILE A 167 18.18 12.89 13.63
C ILE A 167 19.26 13.89 14.04
N VAL A 168 19.34 15.04 13.36
CA VAL A 168 20.25 16.15 13.75
C VAL A 168 19.96 16.64 15.18
N GLY A 169 18.69 16.64 15.59
CA GLY A 169 18.26 16.98 16.93
C GLY A 169 18.63 15.97 18.02
N GLY A 170 19.20 14.81 17.65
CA GLY A 170 19.71 13.81 18.58
C GLY A 170 18.82 12.58 18.76
N PHE A 171 17.69 12.47 18.05
CA PHE A 171 16.95 11.21 18.02
C PHE A 171 17.70 10.20 17.15
N GLU A 172 17.98 9.01 17.66
CA GLU A 172 18.72 8.01 16.89
C GLU A 172 17.84 7.21 15.94
N ARG A 173 16.60 6.89 16.32
CA ARG A 173 15.68 6.09 15.50
C ARG A 173 14.29 6.71 15.50
N VAL A 174 13.83 7.15 14.34
CA VAL A 174 12.49 7.73 14.16
C VAL A 174 11.79 7.10 12.97
N PHE A 175 10.46 7.01 13.02
CA PHE A 175 9.65 6.65 11.88
C PHE A 175 8.32 7.39 11.86
N GLU A 176 7.74 7.53 10.66
CA GLU A 176 6.41 8.10 10.48
C GLU A 176 5.63 7.26 9.45
N ILE A 177 4.38 6.89 9.77
CA ILE A 177 3.44 6.26 8.84
C ILE A 177 2.29 7.21 8.59
N ASN A 178 2.32 7.93 7.47
CA ASN A 178 1.28 8.92 7.20
C ASN A 178 1.18 9.29 5.71
N ARG A 179 0.36 10.27 5.36
CA ARG A 179 0.03 10.63 3.98
C ARG A 179 1.14 11.44 3.32
N SER A 180 1.40 11.15 2.05
CA SER A 180 2.15 11.99 1.11
C SER A 180 1.27 12.29 -0.10
N PHE A 181 1.55 13.42 -0.76
CA PHE A 181 0.71 13.97 -1.82
C PHE A 181 1.56 14.28 -3.05
N ARG A 182 1.22 13.71 -4.20
CA ARG A 182 1.91 13.95 -5.48
C ARG A 182 0.89 14.27 -6.57
N ASN A 183 1.06 15.42 -7.21
CA ASN A 183 0.16 15.95 -8.22
C ASN A 183 0.48 15.35 -9.60
N GLU A 184 0.23 14.06 -9.71
CA GLU A 184 0.58 13.19 -10.84
C GLU A 184 -0.66 12.43 -11.33
N GLY A 185 -0.52 11.69 -12.44
CA GLY A 185 -1.60 10.88 -13.00
C GLY A 185 -2.01 9.71 -12.09
N ILE A 186 -3.27 9.31 -12.18
CA ILE A 186 -3.79 8.12 -11.49
C ILE A 186 -3.49 6.89 -12.35
N SER A 187 -3.03 5.80 -11.73
CA SER A 187 -2.91 4.49 -12.39
C SER A 187 -3.24 3.35 -11.41
N VAL A 188 -3.11 2.11 -11.84
CA VAL A 188 -3.26 0.94 -10.95
C VAL A 188 -2.21 0.90 -9.83
N ARG A 189 -1.10 1.65 -9.96
CA ARG A 189 -0.02 1.77 -8.97
C ARG A 189 0.09 3.16 -8.33
N HIS A 190 -0.58 4.18 -8.87
CA HIS A 190 -0.44 5.56 -8.41
C HIS A 190 -1.78 6.18 -8.00
N ASN A 191 -1.82 6.74 -6.79
CA ASN A 191 -2.91 7.57 -6.29
C ASN A 191 -2.34 8.91 -5.78
N PRO A 192 -2.96 10.07 -6.06
CA PRO A 192 -2.42 11.38 -5.71
C PRO A 192 -2.16 11.60 -4.22
N GLU A 193 -2.85 10.84 -3.36
CA GLU A 193 -2.53 10.72 -1.95
C GLU A 193 -2.29 9.25 -1.59
N PHE A 194 -1.22 8.97 -0.86
CA PHE A 194 -0.88 7.58 -0.52
C PHE A 194 -0.10 7.54 0.78
N THR A 195 -0.22 6.41 1.49
CA THR A 195 0.47 6.21 2.76
C THR A 195 1.88 5.73 2.49
N MET A 196 2.86 6.45 3.01
CA MET A 196 4.25 6.00 3.09
C MET A 196 4.62 5.75 4.54
N MET A 197 5.52 4.78 4.75
CA MET A 197 6.33 4.73 5.95
C MET A 197 7.72 5.24 5.59
N GLU A 198 8.22 6.22 6.33
CA GLU A 198 9.64 6.58 6.30
C GLU A 198 10.24 6.34 7.67
N PHE A 199 11.46 5.83 7.72
CA PHE A 199 12.21 5.64 8.95
C PHE A 199 13.67 6.00 8.75
N TYR A 200 14.29 6.49 9.82
CA TYR A 200 15.69 6.88 9.86
C TYR A 200 16.32 6.29 11.10
N ALA A 201 17.51 5.72 10.94
CA ALA A 201 18.34 5.20 12.01
C ALA A 201 19.75 5.80 11.90
N ALA A 202 20.19 6.49 12.94
CA ALA A 202 21.57 6.95 13.07
C ALA A 202 22.51 5.75 13.11
N TRP A 203 23.74 5.95 12.62
CA TRP A 203 24.81 4.94 12.60
C TRP A 203 24.56 3.74 11.68
N TRP A 204 23.47 3.72 10.92
CA TRP A 204 23.17 2.69 9.92
C TRP A 204 23.54 3.15 8.52
N ASN A 205 23.95 2.19 7.69
CA ASN A 205 24.12 2.38 6.26
C ASN A 205 23.02 1.64 5.48
N TYR A 206 23.06 1.72 4.15
CA TYR A 206 22.06 1.09 3.28
C TYR A 206 22.03 -0.45 3.37
N GLN A 207 23.12 -1.11 3.75
CA GLN A 207 23.15 -2.57 3.97
C GLN A 207 22.36 -2.97 5.22
N ASP A 208 22.46 -2.18 6.28
CA ASP A 208 21.64 -2.34 7.48
C ASP A 208 20.16 -2.12 7.14
N LEU A 209 19.86 -1.07 6.36
CA LEU A 209 18.51 -0.75 5.91
C LEU A 209 17.89 -1.88 5.05
N MET A 210 18.63 -2.48 4.12
CA MET A 210 18.14 -3.62 3.33
C MET A 210 17.82 -4.82 4.23
N THR A 211 18.73 -5.15 5.15
CA THR A 211 18.57 -6.27 6.09
C THR A 211 17.35 -6.05 6.99
N TYR A 212 17.17 -4.84 7.50
CA TYR A 212 16.04 -4.48 8.34
C TYR A 212 14.71 -4.46 7.55
N THR A 213 14.71 -3.94 6.32
CA THR A 213 13.55 -3.93 5.44
C THR A 213 13.07 -5.34 5.12
N GLU A 214 13.99 -6.25 4.80
CA GLU A 214 13.70 -7.67 4.58
C GLU A 214 13.07 -8.32 5.82
N ALA A 215 13.62 -8.07 7.01
CA ALA A 215 13.08 -8.58 8.27
C ALA A 215 11.66 -8.04 8.57
N LEU A 216 11.44 -6.74 8.37
CA LEU A 216 10.13 -6.10 8.55
C LEU A 216 9.08 -6.72 7.62
N ILE A 217 9.39 -6.86 6.33
CA ILE A 217 8.45 -7.40 5.34
C ILE A 217 8.09 -8.85 5.67
N ARG A 218 9.08 -9.68 6.02
CA ARG A 218 8.83 -11.07 6.46
C ARG A 218 7.95 -11.13 7.69
N HIS A 219 8.24 -10.31 8.70
CA HIS A 219 7.46 -10.27 9.93
C HIS A 219 6.00 -9.94 9.65
N VAL A 220 5.74 -8.90 8.85
CA VAL A 220 4.38 -8.50 8.47
C VAL A 220 3.67 -9.60 7.66
N ALA A 221 4.36 -10.22 6.70
CA ALA A 221 3.78 -11.32 5.92
C ALA A 221 3.40 -12.51 6.81
N GLN A 222 4.29 -12.92 7.72
CA GLN A 222 4.04 -14.02 8.64
C GLN A 222 2.87 -13.72 9.60
N GLU A 223 2.81 -12.52 10.18
CA GLU A 223 1.75 -12.15 11.13
C GLU A 223 0.39 -11.95 10.46
N VAL A 224 0.36 -11.38 9.26
CA VAL A 224 -0.89 -11.00 8.60
C VAL A 224 -1.43 -12.12 7.71
N ALA A 225 -0.55 -12.74 6.91
CA ALA A 225 -0.92 -13.78 5.96
C ALA A 225 -0.68 -15.21 6.50
N GLY A 226 0.05 -15.36 7.61
CA GLY A 226 0.36 -16.66 8.20
C GLY A 226 1.45 -17.45 7.46
N SER A 227 2.05 -16.87 6.43
CA SER A 227 2.98 -17.53 5.52
C SER A 227 3.95 -16.54 4.89
N LEU A 228 5.17 -17.00 4.60
CA LEU A 228 6.15 -16.30 3.75
C LEU A 228 6.05 -16.72 2.28
N GLN A 229 5.34 -17.81 1.99
CA GLN A 229 5.00 -18.25 0.64
C GLN A 229 3.66 -17.62 0.26
N LEU A 230 3.70 -16.56 -0.52
CA LEU A 230 2.53 -15.77 -0.94
C LEU A 230 2.16 -16.07 -2.40
N SER A 231 0.99 -15.59 -2.83
CA SER A 231 0.63 -15.54 -4.24
C SER A 231 0.06 -14.17 -4.60
N TYR A 232 0.48 -13.67 -5.75
CA TYR A 232 -0.03 -12.44 -6.35
C TYR A 232 -0.37 -12.73 -7.81
N GLY A 233 -1.57 -12.34 -8.26
CA GLY A 233 -2.01 -12.62 -9.64
C GLY A 233 -2.00 -14.11 -10.06
N GLY A 234 -1.99 -15.05 -9.11
CA GLY A 234 -1.88 -16.50 -9.38
C GLY A 234 -0.44 -17.02 -9.52
N GLN A 235 0.56 -16.14 -9.44
CA GLN A 235 1.98 -16.51 -9.47
C GLN A 235 2.56 -16.50 -8.03
N PRO A 236 3.47 -17.42 -7.67
CA PRO A 236 3.99 -17.55 -6.30
C PRO A 236 5.09 -16.51 -6.00
N VAL A 237 5.04 -15.87 -4.83
CA VAL A 237 6.06 -14.94 -4.32
C VAL A 237 6.66 -15.55 -3.06
N ASP A 238 7.97 -15.77 -3.04
CA ASP A 238 8.68 -16.37 -1.91
C ASP A 238 9.43 -15.29 -1.11
N LEU A 239 8.91 -14.97 0.07
CA LEU A 239 9.57 -14.04 0.99
C LEU A 239 10.53 -14.75 1.97
N ALA A 240 10.60 -16.08 1.98
CA ALA A 240 11.45 -16.85 2.89
C ALA A 240 12.92 -16.87 2.45
N GLN A 241 13.17 -16.82 1.14
CA GLN A 241 14.53 -16.74 0.61
C GLN A 241 15.13 -15.34 0.85
N PRO A 242 16.46 -15.23 1.03
CA PRO A 242 17.16 -13.94 1.03
C PRO A 242 16.75 -13.12 -0.19
N PHE A 243 16.45 -11.84 0.02
CA PHE A 243 16.09 -10.97 -1.09
C PHE A 243 17.33 -10.77 -1.96
N GLU A 244 17.15 -10.94 -3.27
CA GLU A 244 18.27 -10.83 -4.19
C GLU A 244 18.82 -9.39 -4.18
N ARG A 245 20.14 -9.23 -4.32
CA ARG A 245 20.80 -7.92 -4.33
C ARG A 245 21.58 -7.78 -5.63
N LEU A 246 21.18 -6.84 -6.47
CA LEU A 246 21.81 -6.57 -7.77
C LEU A 246 22.07 -5.08 -7.92
N THR A 247 23.15 -4.71 -8.58
CA THR A 247 23.27 -3.38 -9.19
C THR A 247 22.39 -3.29 -10.44
N ILE A 248 22.09 -2.06 -10.89
CA ILE A 248 21.37 -1.83 -12.17
C ILE A 248 22.05 -2.58 -13.32
N ARG A 249 23.38 -2.51 -13.37
CA ARG A 249 24.21 -3.17 -14.39
C ARG A 249 24.05 -4.69 -14.35
N GLU A 250 24.15 -5.30 -13.17
CA GLU A 250 23.99 -6.75 -13.00
C GLU A 250 22.57 -7.20 -13.34
N ALA A 251 21.55 -6.42 -12.97
CA ALA A 251 20.17 -6.72 -13.30
C ALA A 251 19.93 -6.70 -14.82
N ILE A 252 20.48 -5.72 -15.54
CA ILE A 252 20.45 -5.68 -17.01
C ILE A 252 21.15 -6.92 -17.60
N MET A 253 22.36 -7.25 -17.13
CA MET A 253 23.10 -8.42 -17.62
C MET A 253 22.37 -9.74 -17.36
N LYS A 254 21.67 -9.85 -16.23
CA LYS A 254 20.95 -11.06 -15.83
C LYS A 254 19.64 -11.26 -16.60
N HIS A 255 18.92 -10.18 -16.88
CA HIS A 255 17.55 -10.24 -17.41
C HIS A 255 17.41 -9.85 -18.89
N THR A 256 18.52 -9.52 -19.56
CA THR A 256 18.54 -9.13 -20.97
C THR A 256 19.75 -9.72 -21.71
N ASP A 257 19.68 -9.72 -23.04
CA ASP A 257 20.81 -10.14 -23.89
C ASP A 257 21.85 -9.02 -24.09
N ALA A 258 21.79 -7.92 -23.32
CA ALA A 258 22.73 -6.81 -23.45
C ALA A 258 24.18 -7.25 -23.14
N GLY A 259 24.38 -8.14 -22.16
CA GLY A 259 25.70 -8.56 -21.72
C GLY A 259 26.62 -7.37 -21.44
N ALA A 260 27.87 -7.42 -21.92
CA ALA A 260 28.84 -6.33 -21.76
C ALA A 260 28.43 -5.01 -22.46
N ASN A 261 27.47 -5.03 -23.39
CA ASN A 261 27.01 -3.81 -24.05
C ASN A 261 26.28 -2.85 -23.11
N VAL A 262 25.93 -3.27 -21.89
CA VAL A 262 25.41 -2.38 -20.85
C VAL A 262 26.38 -1.25 -20.50
N ASP A 263 27.68 -1.40 -20.78
CA ASP A 263 28.71 -0.38 -20.56
C ASP A 263 28.98 0.47 -21.81
N ASP A 264 28.23 0.26 -22.91
CA ASP A 264 28.35 1.00 -24.16
C ASP A 264 27.16 1.96 -24.34
N ALA A 265 27.44 3.26 -24.23
CA ALA A 265 26.44 4.32 -24.37
C ALA A 265 25.82 4.38 -25.78
N GLU A 266 26.59 4.11 -26.84
CA GLU A 266 26.05 4.10 -28.21
C GLU A 266 25.10 2.93 -28.41
N TRP A 267 25.48 1.76 -27.91
CA TRP A 267 24.63 0.58 -27.93
C TRP A 267 23.32 0.82 -27.17
N LEU A 268 23.39 1.36 -25.94
CA LEU A 268 22.21 1.65 -25.12
C LEU A 268 21.28 2.66 -25.80
N ARG A 269 21.80 3.73 -26.41
CA ARG A 269 20.98 4.67 -27.19
C ARG A 269 20.29 3.95 -28.35
N GLY A 270 20.99 3.06 -29.06
CA GLY A 270 20.42 2.25 -30.12
C GLY A 270 19.31 1.30 -29.62
N ALA A 271 19.53 0.66 -28.47
CA ALA A 271 18.57 -0.25 -27.85
C ALA A 271 17.31 0.51 -27.38
N LEU A 272 17.47 1.64 -26.69
CA LEU A 272 16.37 2.50 -26.25
C LEU A 272 15.54 3.03 -27.43
N LYS A 273 16.18 3.40 -28.55
CA LYS A 273 15.46 3.78 -29.78
C LYS A 273 14.59 2.65 -30.33
N LYS A 274 15.07 1.39 -30.27
CA LYS A 274 14.27 0.21 -30.67
C LYS A 274 13.08 -0.05 -29.73
N LEU A 275 13.19 0.35 -28.47
CA LEU A 275 12.12 0.31 -27.47
C LEU A 275 11.14 1.48 -27.59
N GLY A 276 11.30 2.35 -28.60
CA GLY A 276 10.39 3.47 -28.85
C GLY A 276 10.76 4.78 -28.16
N LYS A 277 11.94 4.86 -27.52
CA LYS A 277 12.47 6.15 -27.03
C LYS A 277 12.96 7.01 -28.20
N HIS A 278 12.75 8.31 -28.12
CA HIS A 278 13.10 9.27 -29.16
C HIS A 278 14.26 10.15 -28.72
N THR A 279 15.28 10.32 -29.57
CA THR A 279 16.48 11.10 -29.28
C THR A 279 16.18 12.49 -28.70
N ALA A 280 15.32 13.26 -29.37
CA ALA A 280 15.03 14.64 -28.99
C ALA A 280 14.10 14.75 -27.77
N LYS A 281 13.06 13.91 -27.69
CA LYS A 281 12.07 13.96 -26.62
C LYS A 281 12.63 13.43 -25.30
N ASP A 282 13.35 12.31 -25.36
CA ASP A 282 13.92 11.64 -24.20
C ASP A 282 15.37 12.07 -23.93
N LYS A 283 15.91 12.96 -24.77
CA LYS A 283 17.24 13.57 -24.68
C LYS A 283 18.38 12.55 -24.62
N LEU A 284 18.30 11.50 -25.43
CA LEU A 284 19.21 10.34 -25.36
C LEU A 284 20.68 10.72 -25.58
N ASP A 285 20.97 11.75 -26.38
CA ASP A 285 22.33 12.19 -26.67
C ASP A 285 22.92 13.06 -25.54
N GLU A 286 22.07 13.68 -24.71
CA GLU A 286 22.49 14.48 -23.54
C GLU A 286 22.71 13.64 -22.29
N ARG A 287 22.23 12.39 -22.28
CA ARG A 287 22.32 11.49 -21.13
C ARG A 287 23.70 10.87 -20.99
N SER A 288 24.16 10.80 -19.75
CA SER A 288 25.34 10.05 -19.32
C SER A 288 25.09 8.54 -19.47
N LEU A 289 26.17 7.74 -19.44
CA LEU A 289 26.07 6.28 -19.45
C LEU A 289 25.19 5.75 -18.28
N PRO A 290 25.38 6.19 -17.03
CA PRO A 290 24.53 5.75 -15.92
C PRO A 290 23.05 6.10 -16.10
N SER A 291 22.73 7.32 -16.61
CA SER A 291 21.34 7.67 -16.92
C SER A 291 20.74 6.77 -18.01
N LEU A 292 21.52 6.39 -19.02
CA LEU A 292 21.07 5.47 -20.07
C LEU A 292 20.86 4.06 -19.52
N GLN A 293 21.71 3.59 -18.61
CA GLN A 293 21.56 2.30 -17.94
C GLN A 293 20.28 2.25 -17.11
N VAL A 294 20.02 3.27 -16.28
CA VAL A 294 18.77 3.39 -15.48
C VAL A 294 17.55 3.34 -16.40
N MET A 295 17.52 4.16 -17.46
CA MET A 295 16.41 4.17 -18.40
C MET A 295 16.22 2.82 -19.09
N TYR A 296 17.30 2.15 -19.47
CA TYR A 296 17.20 0.82 -20.10
C TYR A 296 16.71 -0.23 -19.11
N PHE A 297 17.13 -0.17 -17.86
CA PHE A 297 16.65 -1.02 -16.77
C PHE A 297 15.13 -0.86 -16.56
N GLU A 298 14.64 0.38 -16.43
CA GLU A 298 13.22 0.69 -16.25
C GLU A 298 12.36 0.09 -17.38
N GLU A 299 12.85 0.15 -18.62
CA GLU A 299 12.09 -0.33 -19.80
C GLU A 299 12.19 -1.84 -20.04
N THR A 300 13.20 -2.52 -19.51
CA THR A 300 13.49 -3.92 -19.92
C THR A 300 13.64 -4.92 -18.78
N VAL A 301 13.84 -4.45 -17.55
CA VAL A 301 14.15 -5.30 -16.40
C VAL A 301 13.13 -5.15 -15.29
N GLU A 302 12.65 -3.94 -14.98
CA GLU A 302 11.77 -3.68 -13.83
C GLU A 302 10.61 -4.71 -13.72
N GLU A 303 9.84 -4.90 -14.79
CA GLU A 303 8.68 -5.82 -14.80
C GLU A 303 9.05 -7.31 -14.70
N LYS A 304 10.33 -7.67 -14.79
CA LYS A 304 10.83 -9.04 -14.67
C LYS A 304 11.22 -9.40 -13.23
N LEU A 305 11.28 -8.42 -12.32
CA LEU A 305 11.70 -8.59 -10.93
C LEU A 305 10.56 -9.09 -10.05
N TRP A 306 10.10 -10.31 -10.34
CA TRP A 306 8.97 -10.94 -9.66
C TRP A 306 9.27 -11.32 -8.20
N GLN A 307 10.44 -11.94 -7.96
CA GLN A 307 10.89 -12.23 -6.60
C GLN A 307 11.51 -10.99 -5.97
N PRO A 308 11.44 -10.83 -4.63
CA PRO A 308 12.00 -9.67 -3.95
C PRO A 308 13.46 -9.42 -4.29
N THR A 309 13.72 -8.28 -4.92
CA THR A 309 15.04 -7.91 -5.41
C THR A 309 15.35 -6.46 -5.03
N PHE A 310 16.42 -6.27 -4.26
CA PHE A 310 17.04 -4.98 -4.03
C PHE A 310 17.91 -4.61 -5.25
N ILE A 311 17.55 -3.52 -5.92
CA ILE A 311 18.37 -2.87 -6.93
C ILE A 311 19.16 -1.77 -6.25
N MET A 312 20.48 -1.86 -6.26
CA MET A 312 21.39 -1.04 -5.47
C MET A 312 22.27 -0.15 -6.34
N GLU A 313 22.99 0.76 -5.68
CA GLU A 313 24.07 1.55 -6.27
C GLU A 313 23.58 2.45 -7.42
N HIS A 314 22.44 3.11 -7.19
CA HIS A 314 21.91 4.07 -8.15
C HIS A 314 22.92 5.19 -8.41
N PRO A 315 22.98 5.72 -9.65
CA PRO A 315 23.91 6.79 -10.01
C PRO A 315 23.72 8.03 -9.14
N THR A 316 24.83 8.70 -8.84
CA THR A 316 24.85 9.90 -8.00
C THR A 316 24.00 11.03 -8.59
N GLU A 317 23.99 11.18 -9.92
CA GLU A 317 23.25 12.21 -10.65
C GLU A 317 21.72 12.15 -10.48
N ILE A 318 21.14 10.98 -10.16
CA ILE A 318 19.69 10.82 -9.92
C ILE A 318 19.34 10.65 -8.44
N SER A 319 20.32 10.78 -7.56
CA SER A 319 20.20 10.44 -6.13
C SER A 319 20.67 11.61 -5.25
N PRO A 320 20.04 12.79 -5.34
CA PRO A 320 20.57 14.05 -4.79
C PRO A 320 20.65 14.09 -3.25
N LEU A 321 19.96 13.18 -2.56
CA LEU A 321 19.91 13.11 -1.10
C LEU A 321 20.61 11.86 -0.53
N ALA A 322 21.16 11.01 -1.40
CA ALA A 322 21.87 9.81 -1.03
C ALA A 322 23.38 10.09 -0.90
N ARG A 323 24.04 9.37 0.02
CA ARG A 323 25.48 9.44 0.20
C ARG A 323 26.17 8.74 -0.99
N ALA A 324 27.17 9.39 -1.59
CA ALA A 324 28.02 8.76 -2.60
C ALA A 324 28.86 7.65 -1.96
N ASN A 325 29.11 6.56 -2.70
CA ASN A 325 29.99 5.50 -2.23
C ASN A 325 31.44 6.02 -2.12
N ASP A 326 32.19 5.57 -1.11
CA ASP A 326 33.55 6.04 -0.84
C ASP A 326 34.57 5.60 -1.91
N ASP A 327 34.44 4.37 -2.41
CA ASP A 327 35.35 3.79 -3.39
C ASP A 327 34.90 4.09 -4.85
N ARG A 328 33.58 4.22 -5.06
CA ARG A 328 32.93 4.46 -6.36
C ARG A 328 31.99 5.67 -6.30
N PRO A 329 32.50 6.92 -6.28
CA PRO A 329 31.67 8.11 -6.10
C PRO A 329 30.63 8.37 -7.20
N GLU A 330 30.72 7.68 -8.34
CA GLU A 330 29.74 7.70 -9.42
C GLU A 330 28.40 7.04 -9.05
N VAL A 331 28.38 6.20 -8.02
CA VAL A 331 27.17 5.58 -7.46
C VAL A 331 26.93 6.02 -6.02
N THR A 332 25.69 5.85 -5.57
CA THR A 332 25.27 6.16 -4.20
C THR A 332 24.92 4.91 -3.42
N GLU A 333 25.05 4.98 -2.09
CA GLU A 333 24.59 3.97 -1.14
C GLU A 333 23.06 4.00 -1.02
N ARG A 334 22.38 3.74 -2.13
CA ARG A 334 20.93 3.74 -2.31
C ARG A 334 20.49 2.36 -2.79
N PHE A 335 19.28 1.98 -2.45
CA PHE A 335 18.60 0.86 -3.06
C PHE A 335 17.11 1.15 -3.28
N GLU A 336 16.50 0.36 -4.16
CA GLU A 336 15.06 0.24 -4.35
C GLU A 336 14.68 -1.24 -4.28
N LEU A 337 13.57 -1.55 -3.62
CA LEU A 337 13.05 -2.92 -3.54
C LEU A 337 11.95 -3.13 -4.56
N TYR A 338 12.11 -4.12 -5.43
CA TYR A 338 11.14 -4.53 -6.42
C TYR A 338 10.52 -5.89 -6.08
N ILE A 339 9.19 -5.95 -6.19
CA ILE A 339 8.35 -7.16 -6.17
C ILE A 339 7.20 -6.88 -7.15
N THR A 340 7.44 -7.06 -8.46
CA THR A 340 6.58 -6.54 -9.54
C THR A 340 5.60 -7.54 -10.10
#